data_AF-A0A3D4HSE9-F1
#
_entry.id   AF-A0A3D4HSE9-F1
#
_cell.length_a   1.000
_cell.length_b   1.000
_cell.length_c   1.000
_cell.angle_alpha   90.00
_cell.angle_beta   90.00
_cell.angle_gamma   90.00
#
_symmetry.space_group_name_H-M   'P 1'
#
loop_
_entity.id
_entity.type
_entity.pdbx_description
1 polymer ?
#
loop_
_entity_poly.entity_id
_entity_poly.type
_entity_poly.pdbx_seq_one_letter_code
_entity_poly.pdbx_strand_id
1 'polypeptide(L)' 'EKHGKPHVLCEYGHAMGNGPGTLSEYQKLFRKYKRLQGGFIWEWYDHGILKTKEDNTEVYLYGGDFGDKP' A
#
# COMPACT_ATOMS: atom_id res chain seq x y z
N GLU A 1 30.81 11.85 -4.75
CA GLU A 1 30.64 11.70 -3.28
C GLU A 1 29.41 10.87 -2.95
N LYS A 2 29.48 9.98 -1.95
CA LYS A 2 28.28 9.36 -1.39
C LYS A 2 27.57 10.40 -0.52
N HIS A 3 26.45 10.93 -1.00
CA HIS A 3 25.67 11.92 -0.24
C HIS A 3 25.18 11.25 1.06
N GLY A 4 25.77 11.58 2.22
CA GLY A 4 25.64 10.88 3.51
C GLY A 4 24.25 10.91 4.17
N LYS A 5 23.19 11.19 3.40
CA LYS A 5 21.79 11.22 3.86
C LYS A 5 21.25 9.80 4.11
N PRO A 6 20.33 9.62 5.06
CA PRO A 6 19.58 8.36 5.21
C PRO A 6 18.68 8.11 3.99
N HIS A 7 18.25 6.87 3.82
CA HIS A 7 17.22 6.48 2.86
C HIS A 7 15.97 6.01 3.60
N VAL A 8 14.84 6.54 3.19
CA VAL A 8 13.49 6.14 3.62
C VAL A 8 12.69 5.89 2.35
N LEU A 9 12.01 4.75 2.26
CA LEU A 9 11.09 4.50 1.15
C LEU A 9 9.80 5.27 1.44
N CYS A 10 9.48 6.27 0.61
CA CYS A 10 8.22 6.99 0.74
C CYS A 10 7.01 6.06 0.57
N GLU A 11 7.17 4.99 -0.22
CA GLU A 11 6.19 3.94 -0.45
C GLU A 11 6.92 2.61 -0.66
N TYR A 12 6.43 1.53 -0.05
CA TYR A 12 6.86 0.15 -0.33
C TYR A 12 5.75 -0.84 0.05
N GLY A 13 5.94 -2.13 -0.25
CA GLY A 13 5.04 -3.18 0.25
C GLY A 13 3.58 -2.99 -0.16
N HIS A 14 3.32 -2.80 -1.46
CA HIS A 14 1.99 -2.55 -2.02
C HIS A 14 0.95 -3.56 -1.54
N ALA A 15 -0.01 -3.10 -0.74
CA ALA A 15 -0.93 -3.92 0.05
C ALA A 15 -2.30 -4.16 -0.62
N MET A 16 -2.35 -4.10 -1.94
CA MET A 16 -3.59 -4.32 -2.70
C MET A 16 -3.93 -5.82 -2.78
N GLY A 17 -5.12 -6.18 -2.30
CA GLY A 17 -5.66 -7.54 -2.43
C GLY A 17 -4.88 -8.58 -1.60
N ASN A 18 -4.48 -9.70 -2.24
CA ASN A 18 -3.73 -10.74 -1.54
C ASN A 18 -2.22 -10.42 -1.53
N GLY A 19 -1.73 -9.96 -0.38
CA GLY A 19 -0.35 -9.54 -0.15
C GLY A 19 -0.24 -8.70 1.13
N PRO A 20 0.80 -7.86 1.28
CA PRO A 20 2.05 -7.87 0.53
C PRO A 20 3.02 -8.96 1.04
N GLY A 21 3.62 -9.71 0.10
CA GLY A 21 4.69 -10.66 0.41
C GLY A 21 6.04 -9.99 0.71
N THR A 22 7.00 -10.76 1.22
CA THR A 22 8.42 -10.35 1.32
C THR A 22 8.72 -9.13 2.23
N LEU A 23 7.77 -8.73 3.09
CA LEU A 23 8.01 -7.66 4.07
C LEU A 23 9.14 -8.00 5.04
N SER A 24 9.35 -9.29 5.33
CA SER A 24 10.40 -9.72 6.27
C SER A 24 11.80 -9.41 5.76
N GLU A 25 12.01 -9.46 4.45
CA GLU A 25 13.26 -9.20 3.75
C GLU A 25 13.61 -7.71 3.82
N TYR A 26 12.62 -6.84 3.63
CA TYR A 26 12.78 -5.41 3.89
C TYR A 26 13.17 -5.14 5.35
N GLN A 27 12.49 -5.76 6.32
CA GLN A 27 12.84 -5.56 7.73
C GLN A 27 14.24 -6.07 8.08
N LYS A 28 14.68 -7.20 7.49
CA LYS A 28 16.05 -7.69 7.63
C LYS A 28 17.05 -6.67 7.09
N LEU A 29 16.78 -6.06 5.93
CA LEU A 29 17.64 -5.03 5.34
C LEU A 29 17.68 -3.73 6.16
N PHE A 30 16.53 -3.25 6.63
CA PHE A 30 16.45 -2.04 7.45
C PHE A 30 17.20 -2.21 8.78
N ARG A 31 17.15 -3.41 9.39
CA ARG A 31 17.91 -3.71 10.60
C ARG A 31 19.41 -3.93 10.33
N LYS A 32 19.79 -4.39 9.13
CA LYS A 32 21.19 -4.66 8.74
C LYS A 32 21.97 -3.39 8.42
N TYR A 33 21.38 -2.44 7.70
CA TYR A 33 22.10 -1.28 7.18
C TYR A 33 21.65 0.02 7.84
N LYS A 34 22.53 0.65 8.65
CA LYS A 34 22.24 1.90 9.38
C LYS A 34 21.71 3.05 8.51
N ARG A 35 22.07 3.08 7.22
CA ARG A 35 21.62 4.13 6.31
C ARG A 35 20.15 3.97 5.89
N LEU A 36 19.59 2.75 5.97
CA LEU A 36 18.19 2.48 5.67
C LEU A 36 17.38 2.75 6.94
N GLN A 37 16.40 3.64 6.86
CA GLN A 37 15.61 4.10 8.01
C GLN A 37 14.15 3.66 7.93
N GLY A 38 13.86 2.63 7.14
CA GLY A 38 12.52 2.09 6.98
C GLY A 38 11.82 2.59 5.71
N GLY A 39 10.50 2.52 5.76
CA GLY A 39 9.61 2.99 4.71
C GLY A 39 8.16 2.98 5.16
N PHE A 40 7.28 3.54 4.33
CA PHE A 40 5.85 3.60 4.58
C PHE A 40 5.13 2.64 3.64
N ILE A 41 4.27 1.77 4.20
CA ILE A 41 3.48 0.84 3.40
C ILE A 41 2.49 1.64 2.54
N TRP A 42 2.38 1.28 1.27
CA TRP A 42 1.29 1.74 0.42
C TRP A 42 0.17 0.70 0.42
N GLU A 43 -0.99 0.92 1.00
CA GLU A 43 -1.41 2.08 1.78
C GLU A 43 -2.18 1.63 3.03
N TRP A 44 -2.77 2.56 3.77
CA TRP A 44 -3.43 2.24 5.03
C TRP A 44 -4.83 1.62 4.86
N TYR A 45 -5.59 2.04 3.86
CA TYR A 45 -6.99 1.65 3.70
C TYR A 45 -7.38 1.53 2.23
N ASP A 46 -8.30 0.62 1.94
CA ASP A 46 -8.92 0.50 0.62
C ASP A 46 -9.92 1.64 0.40
N HIS A 47 -9.85 2.31 -0.75
CA HIS A 47 -10.72 3.43 -1.12
C HIS A 47 -12.07 2.97 -1.71
N GLY A 48 -12.69 1.96 -1.11
CA GLY A 48 -13.98 1.42 -1.55
C GLY A 48 -15.17 2.28 -1.10
N ILE A 49 -16.16 2.47 -1.98
CA ILE A 49 -17.41 3.17 -1.66
C ILE A 49 -18.51 2.15 -1.37
N LEU A 50 -19.08 2.19 -0.16
CA LEU A 50 -20.14 1.28 0.25
C LEU A 50 -21.42 1.51 -0.58
N LYS A 51 -21.98 0.44 -1.13
CA LYS A 51 -23.26 0.40 -1.83
C LYS A 51 -24.11 -0.74 -1.31
N THR A 52 -25.34 -0.43 -0.91
CA THR A 52 -26.39 -1.43 -0.66
C THR A 52 -27.10 -1.77 -1.97
N LYS A 53 -27.19 -3.05 -2.29
CA LYS A 53 -27.93 -3.59 -3.45
C LYS A 53 -29.42 -3.76 -3.13
N GLU A 54 -30.22 -4.07 -4.15
CA GLU A 54 -31.67 -4.29 -4.03
C GLU A 54 -32.02 -5.46 -3.11
N ASP A 55 -31.16 -6.48 -3.05
CA ASP A 55 -31.30 -7.63 -2.15
C ASP A 55 -30.81 -7.35 -0.71
N ASN A 56 -30.53 -6.08 -0.37
CA ASN A 56 -29.94 -5.61 0.89
C ASN A 56 -28.51 -6.11 1.16
N THR A 57 -27.80 -6.65 0.17
CA THR A 57 -26.37 -6.96 0.32
C THR A 57 -25.52 -5.69 0.20
N GLU A 58 -24.50 -5.59 1.05
CA GLU A 58 -23.52 -4.50 1.02
C GLU A 58 -22.28 -4.91 0.23
N VAL A 59 -21.83 -4.04 -0.67
CA VAL A 59 -20.59 -4.20 -1.44
C VAL A 59 -19.80 -2.90 -1.46
N TYR A 60 -18.47 -3.00 -1.58
CA TYR A 60 -17.62 -1.84 -1.87
C TYR A 60 -17.37 -1.74 -3.38
N LEU A 61 -17.72 -0.60 -3.96
CA LEU A 61 -17.50 -0.26 -5.36
C LEU A 61 -16.18 0.51 -5.52
N TYR A 62 -15.59 0.46 -6.71
CA TYR A 62 -14.33 1.13 -7.06
C TYR A 62 -14.42 1.82 -8.43
N GLY A 63 -13.30 2.36 -8.93
CA GLY A 63 -13.27 3.12 -10.20
C GLY A 63 -13.85 2.34 -11.39
N GLY A 64 -14.67 2.99 -12.21
CA GLY A 64 -15.44 2.38 -13.29
C GLY A 64 -16.88 2.00 -12.90
N ASP A 65 -17.17 1.74 -11.63
CA ASP A 65 -18.53 1.35 -11.18
C ASP A 65 -19.52 2.53 -11.18
N PHE A 66 -19.04 3.76 -11.40
CA PHE A 66 -19.84 5.00 -11.36
C PHE A 66 -20.03 5.63 -12.74
N GLY A 67 -19.67 4.92 -13.80
CA GLY A 67 -19.77 5.42 -15.18
C GLY A 67 -18.72 6.48 -15.53
N ASP A 68 -17.71 6.64 -14.67
CA ASP A 68 -16.51 7.43 -14.94
C ASP A 68 -15.76 6.88 -16.16
N LYS A 69 -15.16 7.78 -16.93
CA LYS A 69 -14.35 7.48 -18.12
C LYS A 69 -12.97 8.11 -17.97
N PRO A 70 -11.88 7.40 -18.33
CA PRO A 70 -10.52 7.93 -18.27
C PRO A 70 -10.32 9.20 -19.11
#